data_AF-A0A6B8T898-F1
#
_entry.id   AF-A0A6B8T898-F1
#
_cell.length_a   1.000
_cell.length_b   1.000
_cell.length_c   1.000
_cell.angle_alpha   90.00
_cell.angle_beta   90.00
_cell.angle_gamma   90.00
#
_symmetry.space_group_name_H-M   'P 1'
#
loop_
_entity.id
_entity.type
_entity.pdbx_description
1 polymer ?
#
loop_
_entity_poly.entity_id
_entity_poly.type
_entity_poly.pdbx_seq_one_letter_code
_entity_poly.pdbx_strand_id
1 'polypeptide(L)'
;MKKRFLLLSLLLVSLSITFNSCLGVRPAASAGSKKYFESYYAGDEGNQYFIKPLALVSEYKEAKATLDISFRSKESLQGTAQVNFSVYMPEAVHSLTRAYLYVNNTEFELSDVKLLFVEREKNNFQSRFSTTIPAEKLKSIFNTSDWQLVIIKEKGKTYKFDTASSSKKRIEAINTNLFTIFK
;
A
#
# COMPACT_ATOMS: atom_id res chain seq x y z
N MET A 1 -10.90 48.88 37.17
CA MET A 1 -10.47 47.46 37.25
C MET A 1 -11.51 46.47 36.68
N LYS A 2 -12.80 46.56 37.04
CA LYS A 2 -13.86 45.62 36.58
C LYS A 2 -14.01 45.48 35.04
N LYS A 3 -13.93 46.58 34.27
CA LYS A 3 -14.04 46.55 32.80
C LYS A 3 -12.86 45.84 32.09
N ARG A 4 -11.65 45.92 32.65
CA ARG A 4 -10.46 45.23 32.10
C ARG A 4 -10.51 43.72 32.35
N PHE A 5 -11.05 43.30 33.50
CA PHE A 5 -11.29 41.89 33.80
C PHE A 5 -12.35 41.27 32.88
N LEU A 6 -13.42 42.02 32.57
CA LEU A 6 -14.48 41.58 31.66
C LEU A 6 -13.98 41.43 30.21
N LEU A 7 -13.14 42.37 29.75
CA LEU A 7 -12.51 42.29 28.43
C LEU A 7 -11.53 41.11 28.34
N LEU A 8 -10.75 40.86 29.39
CA LEU A 8 -9.82 39.75 29.45
C LEU A 8 -10.56 38.40 29.45
N SER A 9 -11.69 38.29 30.17
CA SER A 9 -12.51 37.08 30.16
C SER A 9 -13.17 36.84 28.81
N LEU A 10 -13.64 37.89 28.12
CA LEU A 10 -14.20 37.76 26.77
C LEU A 10 -13.14 37.29 25.76
N LEU A 11 -11.91 37.80 25.89
CA LEU A 11 -10.79 37.41 25.02
C LEU A 11 -10.38 35.95 25.23
N LEU A 12 -10.38 35.47 26.48
CA LEU A 12 -10.08 34.08 26.82
C LEU A 12 -11.15 33.09 26.32
N VAL A 13 -12.43 33.48 26.35
CA VAL A 13 -13.54 32.68 25.79
C VAL A 13 -13.48 32.66 24.26
N SER A 14 -13.20 33.81 23.64
CA SER A 14 -13.00 33.89 22.18
C SER A 14 -11.83 33.02 21.71
N LEU A 15 -10.74 32.96 22.49
CA LEU A 15 -9.55 32.18 22.12
C LEU A 15 -9.79 30.67 22.24
N SER A 16 -10.60 30.23 23.22
CA SER A 16 -10.92 28.81 23.42
C SER A 16 -11.89 28.24 22.36
N ILE A 17 -12.66 29.07 21.66
CA ILE A 17 -13.51 28.63 20.53
C ILE A 17 -12.66 28.35 19.28
N THR A 18 -11.50 29.00 19.12
CA THR A 18 -10.64 28.81 17.92
C THR A 18 -9.78 27.55 17.95
N PHE A 19 -9.59 26.91 19.12
CA PHE A 19 -8.76 25.71 19.25
C PHE A 19 -9.49 24.38 19.03
N ASN A 20 -10.83 24.38 18.94
CA ASN A 20 -11.61 23.15 18.73
C ASN A 20 -11.99 22.88 17.26
N SER A 21 -11.73 23.83 16.36
CA SER A 21 -12.17 23.75 14.96
C SER A 21 -11.26 22.90 14.05
N CYS A 22 -10.17 22.35 14.58
CA CYS A 22 -9.23 21.51 13.83
C CYS A 22 -9.22 20.04 14.29
N LEU A 23 -10.32 19.57 14.90
CA LEU A 23 -10.54 18.14 15.10
C LEU A 23 -10.86 17.50 13.76
N GLY A 24 -9.79 17.13 13.05
CA GLY A 24 -9.85 16.50 11.74
C GLY A 24 -10.87 15.38 11.71
N VAL A 25 -11.87 15.55 10.83
CA VAL A 25 -12.85 14.53 10.48
C VAL A 25 -12.08 13.31 10.02
N ARG A 26 -11.91 12.32 10.90
CA ARG A 26 -11.39 11.01 10.51
C ARG A 26 -12.50 10.34 9.70
N PRO A 27 -12.25 9.95 8.44
CA PRO A 27 -13.23 9.19 7.68
C PRO A 27 -13.63 7.95 8.49
N ALA A 28 -14.93 7.70 8.55
CA ALA A 28 -15.52 6.52 9.15
C ALA A 28 -15.20 5.28 8.30
N ALA A 29 -13.95 4.82 8.30
CA ALA A 29 -13.65 3.47 7.84
C ALA A 29 -13.98 2.49 8.98
N SER A 30 -14.67 1.40 8.65
CA SER A 30 -15.06 0.36 9.60
C SER A 30 -13.85 -0.09 10.43
N ALA A 31 -14.01 -0.22 11.75
CA ALA A 31 -12.88 -0.40 12.67
C ALA A 31 -11.99 -1.63 12.37
N GLY A 32 -12.50 -2.64 11.67
CA GLY A 32 -11.75 -3.84 11.26
C GLY A 32 -10.94 -3.72 9.96
N SER A 33 -11.34 -2.85 9.02
CA SER A 33 -10.73 -2.74 7.68
C SER A 33 -9.43 -1.93 7.68
N LYS A 34 -9.33 -0.91 8.55
CA LYS A 34 -8.16 0.00 8.69
C LYS A 34 -6.82 -0.71 8.92
N LYS A 35 -6.85 -1.95 9.43
CA LYS A 35 -5.63 -2.73 9.69
C LYS A 35 -4.93 -3.15 8.39
N TYR A 36 -5.68 -3.42 7.33
CA TYR A 36 -5.14 -4.03 6.11
C TYR A 36 -5.13 -3.08 4.92
N PHE A 37 -6.13 -2.20 4.86
CA PHE A 37 -6.21 -1.16 3.85
C PHE A 37 -6.83 0.10 4.42
N GLU A 38 -6.62 1.21 3.73
CA GLU A 38 -7.27 2.48 3.99
C GLU A 38 -8.09 2.87 2.77
N SER A 39 -9.21 3.56 3.00
CA SER A 39 -10.04 4.09 1.94
C SER A 39 -10.46 5.51 2.26
N TYR A 40 -10.45 6.39 1.27
CA TYR A 40 -10.96 7.74 1.40
C TYR A 40 -11.66 8.16 0.11
N TYR A 41 -12.67 9.02 0.25
CA TYR A 41 -13.41 9.55 -0.89
C TYR A 41 -12.50 10.47 -1.73
N ALA A 42 -12.46 10.23 -3.04
CA ALA A 42 -11.60 10.92 -4.00
C ALA A 42 -12.40 11.64 -5.11
N GLY A 43 -13.68 11.98 -4.84
CA GLY A 43 -14.54 12.68 -5.78
C GLY A 43 -15.26 11.73 -6.74
N ASP A 44 -15.42 12.16 -7.99
CA ASP A 44 -16.27 11.49 -8.98
C ASP A 44 -15.79 10.08 -9.37
N GLU A 45 -14.49 9.83 -9.23
CA GLU A 45 -13.85 8.51 -9.45
C GLU A 45 -14.13 7.50 -8.32
N GLY A 46 -14.86 7.91 -7.27
CA GLY A 46 -15.20 7.09 -6.13
C GLY A 46 -14.18 7.18 -4.99
N ASN A 47 -13.82 6.05 -4.41
CA ASN A 47 -12.86 5.99 -3.31
C ASN A 47 -11.46 5.65 -3.82
N GLN A 48 -10.45 6.30 -3.26
CA GLN A 48 -9.08 5.80 -3.29
C GLN A 48 -8.93 4.73 -2.21
N TYR A 49 -8.41 3.58 -2.61
CA TYR A 49 -8.00 2.50 -1.74
C TYR A 49 -6.48 2.43 -1.69
N PHE A 50 -5.94 2.17 -0.50
CA PHE A 50 -4.53 1.91 -0.25
C PHE A 50 -4.38 0.64 0.58
N ILE A 51 -3.92 -0.43 -0.05
CA ILE A 51 -3.58 -1.69 0.60
C ILE A 51 -2.19 -1.56 1.20
N LYS A 52 -2.11 -1.71 2.52
CA LYS A 52 -0.87 -1.52 3.27
C LYS A 52 0.18 -2.56 2.87
N PRO A 53 1.49 -2.26 3.00
CA PRO A 53 2.57 -3.15 2.60
C PRO A 53 2.40 -4.58 3.13
N LEU A 54 2.39 -5.55 2.22
CA LEU A 54 2.41 -6.98 2.47
C LEU A 54 3.87 -7.44 2.46
N ALA A 55 4.28 -8.17 3.49
CA ALA A 55 5.62 -8.74 3.57
C ALA A 55 5.73 -10.01 2.73
N LEU A 56 6.82 -10.11 1.98
CA LEU A 56 7.23 -11.28 1.20
C LEU A 56 8.63 -11.68 1.65
N VAL A 57 8.90 -12.98 1.70
CA VAL A 57 10.14 -13.56 2.23
C VAL A 57 10.84 -14.37 1.15
N SER A 58 12.17 -14.30 1.10
CA SER A 58 12.95 -15.14 0.21
C SER A 58 13.49 -16.37 0.95
N GLU A 59 13.90 -17.39 0.19
CA GLU A 59 14.75 -18.47 0.72
C GLU A 59 16.10 -17.95 1.21
N TYR A 60 16.59 -16.84 0.62
CA TYR A 60 17.77 -16.11 1.06
C TYR A 60 17.41 -15.23 2.27
N LYS A 61 17.89 -15.58 3.46
CA LYS A 61 17.51 -14.94 4.74
C LYS A 61 17.76 -13.42 4.77
N GLU A 62 18.76 -12.96 4.05
CA GLU A 62 19.17 -11.57 3.93
C GLU A 62 18.30 -10.77 2.94
N ALA A 63 17.46 -11.45 2.16
CA ALA A 63 16.57 -10.86 1.17
C ALA A 63 15.10 -10.95 1.61
N LYS A 64 14.41 -9.81 1.57
CA LYS A 64 12.96 -9.71 1.79
C LYS A 64 12.36 -8.70 0.83
N ALA A 65 11.05 -8.76 0.65
CA ALA A 65 10.35 -7.76 -0.12
C ALA A 65 9.08 -7.28 0.60
N THR A 66 8.62 -6.10 0.24
CA THR A 66 7.29 -5.60 0.61
C THR A 66 6.56 -5.14 -0.64
N LEU A 67 5.23 -5.27 -0.65
CA LEU A 67 4.40 -4.84 -1.77
C LEU A 67 3.15 -4.13 -1.24
N ASP A 68 2.89 -2.93 -1.76
CA ASP A 68 1.68 -2.15 -1.48
C ASP A 68 0.97 -1.79 -2.78
N ILE A 69 -0.33 -1.58 -2.69
CA ILE A 69 -1.18 -1.33 -3.86
C ILE A 69 -2.09 -0.16 -3.56
N SER A 70 -2.24 0.74 -4.51
CA SER A 70 -3.26 1.77 -4.47
C SER A 70 -4.07 1.79 -5.76
N PHE A 71 -5.38 2.01 -5.66
CA PHE A 71 -6.28 2.07 -6.81
C PHE A 71 -7.50 2.92 -6.48
N ARG A 72 -8.18 3.44 -7.50
CA ARG A 72 -9.45 4.15 -7.36
C ARG A 72 -10.58 3.31 -7.91
N SER A 73 -11.71 3.31 -7.23
CA SER A 73 -12.90 2.60 -7.69
C SER A 73 -14.16 3.15 -7.03
N LYS A 74 -15.27 3.07 -7.77
CA LYS A 74 -16.61 3.45 -7.30
C LYS A 74 -17.50 2.23 -7.08
N GLU A 75 -17.83 1.50 -8.13
CA GLU A 75 -18.71 0.32 -8.06
C GLU A 75 -18.05 -0.98 -8.56
N SER A 76 -17.10 -0.87 -9.46
CA SER A 76 -16.40 -2.01 -10.09
C SER A 76 -14.91 -1.71 -10.20
N LEU A 77 -14.10 -2.76 -10.24
CA LEU A 77 -12.66 -2.64 -10.42
C LEU A 77 -12.37 -2.25 -11.87
N GLN A 78 -12.02 -0.98 -12.08
CA GLN A 78 -11.71 -0.42 -13.39
C GLN A 78 -10.51 0.51 -13.30
N GLY A 79 -9.93 0.82 -14.45
CA GLY A 79 -8.77 1.71 -14.55
C GLY A 79 -7.51 1.02 -14.05
N THR A 80 -6.68 1.77 -13.34
CA THR A 80 -5.31 1.37 -13.04
C THR A 80 -5.07 1.24 -11.55
N ALA A 81 -4.42 0.14 -11.16
CA ALA A 81 -3.86 -0.04 -9.84
C ALA A 81 -2.35 0.22 -9.89
N GLN A 82 -1.90 1.14 -9.03
CA GLN A 82 -0.50 1.38 -8.76
C GLN A 82 0.00 0.30 -7.82
N VAL A 83 1.00 -0.47 -8.25
CA VAL A 83 1.71 -1.44 -7.43
C VAL A 83 3.08 -0.87 -7.14
N ASN A 84 3.44 -0.79 -5.86
CA ASN A 84 4.79 -0.48 -5.46
C ASN A 84 5.36 -1.68 -4.72
N PHE A 85 6.64 -1.96 -4.93
CA PHE A 85 7.33 -2.97 -4.16
C PHE A 85 8.72 -2.50 -3.79
N SER A 86 9.18 -2.92 -2.62
CA SER A 86 10.55 -2.69 -2.17
C SER A 86 11.24 -4.03 -2.00
N VAL A 87 12.45 -4.17 -2.53
CA VAL A 87 13.33 -5.29 -2.24
C VAL A 87 14.45 -4.83 -1.33
N TYR A 88 14.71 -5.61 -0.29
CA TYR A 88 15.74 -5.36 0.69
C TYR A 88 16.81 -6.42 0.51
N MET A 89 18.00 -6.03 0.08
CA MET A 89 19.06 -6.97 -0.32
C MET A 89 20.44 -6.45 0.10
N PRO A 90 21.47 -7.31 0.23
CA PRO A 90 22.84 -6.86 0.54
C PRO A 90 23.44 -5.92 -0.51
N GLU A 91 22.98 -6.04 -1.76
CA GLU A 91 23.39 -5.22 -2.89
C GLU A 91 22.22 -4.34 -3.36
N ALA A 92 22.54 -3.12 -3.79
CA ALA A 92 21.58 -2.25 -4.45
C ALA A 92 21.04 -2.87 -5.75
N VAL A 93 19.75 -2.66 -6.02
CA VAL A 93 19.09 -3.06 -7.27
C VAL A 93 18.62 -1.80 -7.97
N HIS A 94 19.31 -1.40 -9.03
CA HIS A 94 19.01 -0.17 -9.77
C HIS A 94 18.03 -0.40 -10.93
N SER A 95 17.93 -1.62 -11.41
CA SER A 95 17.15 -1.98 -12.59
C SER A 95 16.75 -3.45 -12.52
N LEU A 96 15.66 -3.76 -13.22
CA LEU A 96 15.14 -5.12 -13.38
C LEU A 96 14.95 -5.35 -14.87
N THR A 97 15.35 -6.53 -15.34
CA THR A 97 15.03 -6.98 -16.69
C THR A 97 13.56 -7.42 -16.77
N ARG A 98 13.03 -7.98 -15.68
CA ARG A 98 11.66 -8.47 -15.60
C ARG A 98 11.18 -8.51 -14.15
N ALA A 99 9.88 -8.31 -13.93
CA ALA A 99 9.22 -8.58 -12.66
C ALA A 99 7.80 -9.08 -12.90
N TYR A 100 7.34 -10.02 -12.08
CA TYR A 100 5.98 -10.53 -12.16
C TYR A 100 5.51 -11.08 -10.81
N LEU A 101 4.19 -11.10 -10.62
CA LEU A 101 3.56 -11.87 -9.55
C LEU A 101 3.10 -13.21 -10.11
N TYR A 102 3.49 -14.30 -9.46
CA TYR A 102 2.97 -15.63 -9.75
C TYR A 102 1.92 -15.99 -8.70
N VAL A 103 0.68 -16.18 -9.15
CA VAL A 103 -0.48 -16.41 -8.29
C VAL A 103 -1.33 -17.51 -8.93
N ASN A 104 -1.57 -18.60 -8.21
CA ASN A 104 -2.38 -19.74 -8.68
C ASN A 104 -2.02 -20.20 -10.11
N ASN A 105 -0.75 -20.51 -10.33
CA ASN A 105 -0.19 -20.90 -11.64
C ASN A 105 -0.36 -19.88 -12.78
N THR A 106 -0.75 -18.65 -12.46
CA THR A 106 -0.92 -17.57 -13.41
C THR A 106 0.15 -16.52 -13.16
N GLU A 107 0.76 -16.07 -14.24
CA GLU A 107 1.75 -15.01 -14.20
C GLU A 107 1.09 -13.66 -14.49
N PHE A 108 1.31 -12.71 -13.59
CA PHE A 108 0.89 -11.32 -13.72
C PHE A 108 2.14 -10.47 -13.92
N GLU A 109 2.50 -10.22 -15.18
CA GLU A 109 3.62 -9.36 -15.55
C GLU A 109 3.45 -7.97 -14.94
N LEU A 110 4.52 -7.46 -14.33
CA LEU A 110 4.66 -6.10 -13.87
C LEU A 110 5.46 -5.34 -14.93
N SER A 111 4.77 -4.78 -15.92
CA SER A 111 5.40 -4.05 -17.03
C SER A 111 5.82 -2.62 -16.63
N ASP A 112 6.72 -2.01 -17.40
CA ASP A 112 7.15 -0.61 -17.22
C ASP A 112 7.58 -0.26 -15.78
N VAL A 113 8.28 -1.18 -15.12
CA VAL A 113 8.74 -1.00 -13.74
C VAL A 113 9.74 0.14 -13.66
N LYS A 114 9.38 1.16 -12.87
CA LYS A 114 10.22 2.34 -12.59
C LYS A 114 10.86 2.22 -11.23
N LEU A 115 12.17 2.40 -11.16
CA LEU A 115 12.85 2.64 -9.89
C LEU A 115 12.41 4.00 -9.33
N LEU A 116 11.96 4.04 -8.07
CA LEU A 116 11.66 5.28 -7.35
C LEU A 116 12.89 5.78 -6.61
N PHE A 117 13.51 4.91 -5.83
CA PHE A 117 14.72 5.23 -5.07
C PHE A 117 15.51 3.98 -4.68
N VAL A 118 16.77 4.20 -4.31
CA VAL A 118 17.61 3.23 -3.60
C VAL A 118 18.16 3.92 -2.35
N GLU A 119 17.95 3.31 -1.19
CA GLU A 119 18.44 3.84 0.09
C GLU A 119 19.14 2.75 0.89
N ARG A 120 20.13 3.14 1.69
CA ARG A 120 20.81 2.23 2.62
C ARG A 120 19.96 2.09 3.88
N GLU A 121 19.63 0.86 4.25
CA GLU A 121 18.91 0.54 5.49
C GLU A 121 19.72 -0.47 6.31
N LYS A 122 20.42 0.02 7.34
CA LYS A 122 21.31 -0.78 8.20
C LYS A 122 22.34 -1.57 7.35
N ASN A 123 22.14 -2.88 7.23
CA ASN A 123 23.04 -3.81 6.52
C ASN A 123 22.61 -4.11 5.08
N ASN A 124 21.43 -3.64 4.66
CA ASN A 124 20.87 -3.88 3.34
C ASN A 124 20.62 -2.57 2.58
N PHE A 125 20.29 -2.69 1.31
CA PHE A 125 19.73 -1.63 0.48
C PHE A 125 18.24 -1.89 0.27
N GLN A 126 17.43 -0.86 0.48
CA GLN A 126 16.05 -0.83 0.03
C GLN A 126 16.02 -0.25 -1.39
N SER A 127 15.63 -1.05 -2.36
CA SER A 127 15.36 -0.59 -3.73
C SER A 127 13.85 -0.61 -3.95
N ARG A 128 13.24 0.56 -4.15
CA ARG A 128 11.78 0.69 -4.30
C ARG A 128 11.42 0.93 -5.76
N PHE A 129 10.44 0.17 -6.22
CA PHE A 129 9.95 0.17 -7.58
C PHE A 129 8.46 0.45 -7.62
N SER A 130 8.00 0.89 -8.78
CA SER A 130 6.63 1.31 -9.04
C SER A 130 6.22 0.89 -10.45
N THR A 131 5.01 0.34 -10.57
CA THR A 131 4.44 -0.17 -11.81
C THR A 131 2.93 -0.12 -11.73
N THR A 132 2.25 -0.24 -12.85
CA THR A 132 0.80 -0.21 -12.93
C THR A 132 0.26 -1.50 -13.53
N ILE A 133 -0.85 -1.98 -12.99
CA ILE A 133 -1.62 -3.08 -13.57
C ILE A 133 -3.09 -2.68 -13.73
N PRO A 134 -3.85 -3.31 -14.64
CA PRO A 134 -5.29 -3.10 -14.70
C PRO A 134 -5.96 -3.50 -13.38
N ALA A 135 -6.82 -2.63 -12.85
CA ALA A 135 -7.43 -2.83 -11.53
C ALA A 135 -8.33 -4.07 -11.48
N GLU A 136 -8.93 -4.47 -12.61
CA GLU A 136 -9.75 -5.69 -12.70
C GLU A 136 -8.96 -6.96 -12.37
N LYS A 137 -7.63 -6.97 -12.59
CA LYS A 137 -6.77 -8.11 -12.26
C LYS A 137 -6.61 -8.31 -10.75
N LEU A 138 -6.88 -7.28 -9.93
CA LEU A 138 -6.71 -7.36 -8.49
C LEU A 138 -7.60 -8.45 -7.86
N LYS A 139 -8.83 -8.64 -8.34
CA LYS A 139 -9.73 -9.69 -7.83
C LYS A 139 -9.13 -11.09 -8.02
N SER A 140 -8.50 -11.33 -9.17
CA SER A 140 -7.79 -12.59 -9.45
C SER A 140 -6.51 -12.73 -8.63
N ILE A 141 -5.74 -11.64 -8.46
CA ILE A 141 -4.50 -11.66 -7.67
C ILE A 141 -4.79 -11.97 -6.20
N PHE A 142 -5.86 -11.41 -5.63
CA PHE A 142 -6.22 -11.61 -4.22
C PHE A 142 -7.10 -12.85 -3.95
N ASN A 143 -7.37 -13.68 -4.96
CA ASN A 143 -8.22 -14.86 -4.78
C ASN A 143 -7.57 -15.95 -3.90
N THR A 144 -6.24 -15.94 -3.79
CA THR A 144 -5.42 -16.82 -2.96
C THR A 144 -4.38 -15.98 -2.22
N SER A 145 -3.92 -16.50 -1.08
CA SER A 145 -2.85 -15.90 -0.29
C SER A 145 -1.44 -16.37 -0.68
N ASP A 146 -1.35 -17.39 -1.54
CA ASP A 146 -0.11 -17.95 -2.04
C ASP A 146 0.38 -17.17 -3.27
N TRP A 147 1.18 -16.15 -3.02
CA TRP A 147 1.83 -15.36 -4.07
C TRP A 147 3.34 -15.61 -4.04
N GLN A 148 3.95 -15.42 -5.20
CA GLN A 148 5.38 -15.27 -5.33
C GLN A 148 5.68 -14.04 -6.19
N LEU A 149 6.37 -13.06 -5.63
CA LEU A 149 7.00 -12.01 -6.42
C LEU A 149 8.30 -12.55 -6.98
N VAL A 150 8.44 -12.51 -8.30
CA VAL A 150 9.66 -12.88 -9.00
C VAL A 150 10.26 -11.63 -9.63
N ILE A 151 11.53 -11.40 -9.37
CA ILE A 151 12.31 -10.36 -10.03
C ILE A 151 13.51 -10.98 -10.72
N ILE A 152 13.88 -10.42 -11.88
CA ILE A 152 15.06 -10.80 -12.63
C ILE A 152 15.93 -9.56 -12.76
N LYS A 153 17.11 -9.59 -12.12
CA LYS A 153 18.12 -8.52 -12.22
C LYS A 153 18.81 -8.57 -13.58
N GLU A 154 19.51 -7.49 -13.92
CA GLU A 154 20.53 -7.51 -14.97
C GLU A 154 21.50 -8.69 -14.76
N LYS A 155 21.97 -9.29 -15.86
CA LYS A 155 22.76 -10.55 -15.89
C LYS A 155 21.97 -11.82 -15.53
N GLY A 156 20.64 -11.75 -15.45
CA GLY A 156 19.75 -12.91 -15.38
C GLY A 156 19.56 -13.54 -14.00
N LYS A 157 20.12 -12.93 -12.93
CA LYS A 157 19.94 -13.46 -11.58
C LYS A 157 18.49 -13.28 -11.13
N THR A 158 17.83 -14.39 -10.83
CA THR A 158 16.42 -14.43 -10.43
C THR A 158 16.30 -14.51 -8.92
N TYR A 159 15.37 -13.74 -8.35
CA TYR A 159 15.00 -13.79 -6.94
C TYR A 159 13.50 -14.02 -6.81
N LYS A 160 13.14 -14.89 -5.88
CA LYS A 160 11.77 -15.26 -5.57
C LYS A 160 11.45 -14.87 -4.13
N PHE A 161 10.29 -14.26 -3.95
CA PHE A 161 9.79 -13.84 -2.64
C PHE A 161 8.36 -14.36 -2.45
N ASP A 162 8.19 -15.33 -1.58
CA ASP A 162 6.90 -15.92 -1.25
C ASP A 162 6.15 -15.08 -0.22
N THR A 163 4.83 -15.14 -0.23
CA THR A 163 4.02 -14.49 0.80
C THR A 163 4.38 -14.97 2.20
N ALA A 164 4.78 -14.05 3.09
CA ALA A 164 5.00 -14.36 4.48
C ALA A 164 3.70 -14.83 5.16
N SER A 165 3.79 -15.75 6.14
CA SER A 165 2.61 -16.29 6.84
C SER A 165 1.71 -15.20 7.47
N SER A 166 2.31 -14.10 7.94
CA SER A 166 1.56 -12.94 8.45
C SER A 166 0.81 -12.20 7.35
N SER A 167 1.36 -12.13 6.13
CA SER A 167 0.73 -11.52 4.96
C SER A 167 -0.36 -12.41 4.37
N LYS A 168 -0.24 -13.74 4.46
CA LYS A 168 -1.28 -14.65 3.93
C LYS A 168 -2.65 -14.37 4.54
N LYS A 169 -2.70 -14.30 5.88
CA LYS A 169 -3.91 -13.92 6.63
C LYS A 169 -4.43 -12.53 6.27
N ARG A 170 -3.53 -11.60 5.92
CA ARG A 170 -3.91 -10.24 5.50
C ARG A 170 -4.52 -10.24 4.11
N ILE A 171 -3.96 -11.01 3.17
CA ILE A 171 -4.49 -11.14 1.81
C ILE A 171 -5.89 -11.74 1.85
N GLU A 172 -6.10 -12.81 2.63
CA GLU A 172 -7.44 -13.40 2.86
C GLU A 172 -8.42 -12.38 3.43
N ALA A 173 -8.00 -11.60 4.43
CA ALA A 173 -8.84 -10.56 5.00
C ALA A 173 -9.12 -9.41 4.01
N ILE A 174 -8.17 -9.04 3.17
CA ILE A 174 -8.37 -8.03 2.12
C ILE A 174 -9.35 -8.55 1.08
N ASN A 175 -9.20 -9.79 0.63
CA ASN A 175 -10.14 -10.40 -0.31
C ASN A 175 -11.57 -10.33 0.21
N THR A 176 -11.79 -10.82 1.44
CA THR A 176 -13.11 -10.86 2.08
C THR A 176 -13.69 -9.48 2.39
N ASN A 177 -12.89 -8.49 2.76
CA ASN A 177 -13.39 -7.19 3.25
C ASN A 177 -13.30 -6.05 2.23
N LEU A 178 -12.53 -6.21 1.15
CA LEU A 178 -12.34 -5.18 0.12
C LEU A 178 -12.75 -5.67 -1.27
N PHE A 179 -12.32 -6.86 -1.70
CA PHE A 179 -12.60 -7.27 -3.08
C PHE A 179 -14.00 -7.86 -3.29
N THR A 180 -14.68 -8.26 -2.22
CA THR A 180 -16.09 -8.70 -2.24
C THR A 180 -17.10 -7.56 -2.44
N ILE A 181 -16.74 -6.30 -2.15
CA ILE A 181 -17.67 -5.16 -2.29
C ILE A 181 -17.80 -4.65 -3.73
N PHE A 182 -16.90 -5.08 -4.63
CA PHE A 182 -16.95 -4.72 -6.04
C PHE A 182 -17.70 -5.79 -6.83
N LYS A 183 -18.65 -5.32 -7.65
CA LYS A 183 -19.45 -6.16 -8.55
C LYS A 183 -18.53 -6.90 -9.53
#